data_AF-B8JGT0-F1
#
_entry.id   AF-B8JGT0-F1
#
_cell.length_a   1.000
_cell.length_b   1.000
_cell.length_c   1.000
_cell.angle_alpha   90.00
_cell.angle_beta   90.00
_cell.angle_gamma   90.00
#
_symmetry.space_group_name_H-M   'P 1'
#
loop_
_entity.id
_entity.type
_entity.pdbx_description
1 polymer ?
#
loop_
_entity_poly.entity_id
_entity_poly.type
_entity_poly.pdbx_seq_one_letter_code
_entity_poly.pdbx_strand_id
1 'polypeptide(L)'
;MSDPLELTPVQRLVLAFWALFAVLFRPDVARAVHMLRVTQGAQGLPPRPAAPEPWHAAPPPVATPPVAPPAPMPTPPERVAAPPPTVAAPSSTRTPAPEPAKPGAVGPIPPPAAAAPPAKPAAAEKVQPERPAAAAVRAPEPPRADPRAAALQLLAALQREGRLVDFLEEDLTGFPDASIGAAARTVHAGCKRAIEAMFQLEPVFREAEGARVTVAAGFDAGAIRLSGNVVGQPPFQGALRHHGWRAREVKLPPPPDGKDLTVVAPAEIEL
;
A
#
# COMPACT_ATOMS: atom_id res chain seq x y z
N MET A 1 -54.87 -29.18 -18.60
CA MET A 1 -54.50 -27.79 -18.35
C MET A 1 -53.57 -27.80 -17.16
N SER A 2 -52.29 -27.53 -17.37
CA SER A 2 -51.30 -27.45 -16.29
C SER A 2 -51.09 -26.00 -15.92
N ASP A 3 -51.01 -25.70 -14.63
CA ASP A 3 -50.90 -24.31 -14.14
C ASP A 3 -49.63 -23.63 -14.65
N PRO A 4 -49.71 -22.39 -15.19
CA PRO A 4 -48.58 -21.73 -15.84
C PRO A 4 -47.52 -21.17 -14.86
N LEU A 5 -47.58 -21.51 -13.57
CA LEU A 5 -46.75 -20.93 -12.49
C LEU A 5 -46.15 -21.95 -11.51
N GLU A 6 -46.01 -23.23 -11.90
CA GLU A 6 -45.25 -24.24 -11.16
C GLU A 6 -43.73 -23.94 -11.21
N LEU A 7 -43.30 -22.92 -10.45
CA LEU A 7 -41.88 -22.59 -10.26
C LEU A 7 -41.19 -23.71 -9.48
N THR A 8 -40.08 -24.22 -10.01
CA THR A 8 -39.26 -25.24 -9.34
C THR A 8 -38.66 -24.70 -8.02
N PRO A 9 -38.29 -25.56 -7.05
CA PRO A 9 -37.66 -25.11 -5.80
C PRO A 9 -36.43 -24.22 -6.01
N VAL A 10 -35.63 -24.52 -7.05
CA VAL A 10 -34.46 -23.71 -7.43
C VAL A 10 -34.88 -22.34 -7.95
N GLN A 11 -35.89 -22.26 -8.82
CA GLN A 11 -36.42 -20.98 -9.30
C GLN A 11 -37.00 -20.13 -8.17
N ARG A 12 -37.71 -20.76 -7.20
CA ARG A 12 -38.22 -20.07 -6.00
C ARG A 12 -37.08 -19.51 -5.16
N LEU A 13 -35.99 -20.26 -4.97
CA LEU A 13 -34.79 -19.81 -4.25
C LEU A 13 -34.11 -18.63 -4.97
N VAL A 14 -33.94 -18.71 -6.28
CA VAL A 14 -33.35 -17.63 -7.09
C VAL A 14 -34.22 -16.38 -7.05
N LEU A 15 -35.55 -16.50 -7.17
CA LEU A 15 -36.49 -15.38 -7.03
C LEU A 15 -36.45 -14.76 -5.63
N ALA A 16 -36.39 -15.57 -4.57
CA ALA A 16 -36.26 -15.08 -3.20
C ALA A 16 -34.94 -14.31 -2.98
N PHE A 17 -33.83 -14.82 -3.51
CA PHE A 17 -32.54 -14.14 -3.48
C PHE A 17 -32.58 -12.81 -4.25
N TRP A 18 -33.12 -12.81 -5.47
CA TRP A 18 -33.24 -11.60 -6.29
C TRP A 18 -34.16 -10.56 -5.64
N ALA A 19 -35.28 -10.99 -5.05
CA ALA A 19 -36.19 -10.11 -4.32
C ALA A 19 -35.55 -9.52 -3.05
N LEU A 20 -34.80 -10.31 -2.29
CA LEU A 20 -34.06 -9.83 -1.12
C LEU A 20 -33.07 -8.72 -1.51
N PHE A 21 -32.27 -8.95 -2.54
CA PHE A 21 -31.31 -7.95 -3.02
C PHE A 21 -32.02 -6.73 -3.62
N ALA A 22 -33.08 -6.92 -4.41
CA ALA A 22 -33.89 -5.81 -4.92
C ALA A 22 -34.52 -4.95 -3.80
N VAL A 23 -34.88 -5.55 -2.65
CA VAL A 23 -35.36 -4.80 -1.47
C VAL A 23 -34.22 -4.09 -0.76
N LEU A 24 -33.08 -4.73 -0.55
CA LEU A 24 -31.91 -4.13 0.13
C LEU A 24 -31.30 -2.96 -0.64
N PHE A 25 -31.27 -3.03 -1.97
CA PHE A 25 -30.73 -1.98 -2.84
C PHE A 25 -31.76 -0.94 -3.29
N ARG A 26 -33.02 -1.01 -2.81
CA ARG A 26 -34.02 0.03 -3.09
C ARG A 26 -33.80 1.28 -2.22
N PRO A 27 -33.59 2.47 -2.81
CA PRO A 27 -33.30 3.69 -2.06
C PRO A 27 -34.46 4.11 -1.14
N ASP A 28 -35.70 3.75 -1.48
CA ASP A 28 -36.88 4.07 -0.68
C ASP A 28 -36.94 3.27 0.62
N VAL A 29 -36.46 2.01 0.60
CA VAL A 29 -36.38 1.16 1.80
C VAL A 29 -35.28 1.68 2.72
N ALA A 30 -34.12 2.05 2.17
CA ALA A 30 -33.05 2.68 2.93
C ALA A 30 -33.51 4.01 3.57
N ARG A 31 -34.26 4.85 2.84
CA ARG A 31 -34.88 6.07 3.37
C ARG A 31 -35.90 5.78 4.47
N ALA A 32 -36.80 4.81 4.28
CA ALA A 32 -37.80 4.45 5.28
C ALA A 32 -37.18 3.94 6.59
N VAL A 33 -36.17 3.06 6.50
CA VAL A 33 -35.41 2.57 7.66
C VAL A 33 -34.62 3.71 8.33
N HIS A 34 -34.03 4.62 7.55
CA HIS A 34 -33.34 5.79 8.10
C HIS A 34 -34.31 6.72 8.85
N MET A 35 -35.50 6.99 8.28
CA MET A 35 -36.53 7.81 8.93
C MET A 35 -37.04 7.15 10.21
N LEU A 36 -37.28 5.84 10.22
CA LEU A 36 -37.65 5.09 11.44
C LEU A 36 -36.58 5.16 12.53
N ARG A 37 -35.30 5.06 12.17
CA ARG A 37 -34.18 5.21 13.14
C ARG A 37 -34.08 6.65 13.66
N VAL A 38 -34.34 7.65 12.84
CA VAL A 38 -34.33 9.07 13.24
C VAL A 38 -35.53 9.40 14.13
N THR A 39 -36.73 8.89 13.84
CA THR A 39 -37.91 9.10 14.69
C THR A 39 -37.82 8.33 16.01
N GLN A 40 -37.24 7.12 16.03
CA GLN A 40 -36.92 6.42 17.28
C GLN A 40 -35.83 7.13 18.10
N GLY A 41 -34.86 7.80 17.45
CA GLY A 41 -33.89 8.65 18.16
C GLY A 41 -34.48 9.97 18.68
N ALA A 42 -35.56 10.47 18.07
CA ALA A 42 -36.28 11.67 18.51
C ALA A 42 -37.34 11.39 19.59
N GLN A 43 -37.90 10.17 19.62
CA GLN A 43 -38.68 9.66 20.75
C GLN A 43 -37.73 9.35 21.92
N GLY A 44 -37.40 10.40 22.68
CA GLY A 44 -36.47 10.31 23.81
C GLY A 44 -36.82 9.15 24.76
N LEU A 45 -35.78 8.47 25.24
CA LEU A 45 -35.90 7.34 26.17
C LEU A 45 -36.88 7.70 27.31
N PRO A 46 -37.91 6.86 27.61
CA PRO A 46 -38.84 7.17 28.68
C PRO A 46 -38.07 7.39 29.98
N PRO A 47 -38.47 8.35 30.82
CA PRO A 47 -37.74 8.70 32.03
C PRO A 47 -37.53 7.44 32.86
N ARG A 48 -36.26 7.15 33.17
CA ARG A 48 -35.86 5.99 33.97
C ARG A 48 -36.72 6.01 35.25
N PRO A 49 -37.44 4.92 35.58
CA PRO A 49 -38.23 4.89 36.81
C PRO A 49 -37.32 5.22 37.99
N ALA A 50 -37.84 6.03 38.91
CA ALA A 50 -37.08 6.54 40.05
C ALA A 50 -36.36 5.38 40.75
N ALA A 51 -35.08 5.58 41.07
CA ALA A 51 -34.31 4.56 41.75
C ALA A 51 -35.02 4.19 43.08
N PRO A 52 -35.15 2.90 43.41
CA PRO A 52 -35.70 2.51 44.70
C PRO A 52 -34.83 3.10 45.82
N GLU A 53 -35.46 3.55 46.90
CA GLU A 53 -34.76 4.12 48.05
C GLU A 53 -33.68 3.17 48.61
N PRO A 54 -32.60 3.71 49.21
CA PRO A 54 -31.48 2.92 49.70
C PRO A 54 -31.88 2.07 50.91
N TRP A 55 -32.34 0.84 50.66
CA TRP A 55 -32.60 -0.14 51.70
C TRP A 55 -31.29 -0.77 52.18
N HIS A 56 -30.99 -0.50 53.46
CA HIS A 56 -30.03 -1.18 54.34
C HIS A 56 -28.62 -1.51 53.81
N ALA A 57 -27.62 -0.87 54.42
CA ALA A 57 -26.22 -1.24 54.27
C ALA A 57 -26.00 -2.74 54.55
N ALA A 58 -25.36 -3.44 53.61
CA ALA A 58 -24.95 -4.82 53.82
C ALA A 58 -23.96 -4.93 54.99
N PRO A 59 -24.04 -5.98 55.83
CA PRO A 59 -23.05 -6.21 56.87
C PRO A 59 -21.66 -6.43 56.24
N PRO A 60 -20.57 -6.02 56.91
CA PRO A 60 -19.23 -6.14 56.37
C PRO A 60 -18.84 -7.61 56.12
N PRO A 61 -18.03 -7.91 55.09
CA PRO A 61 -17.63 -9.27 54.78
C PRO A 61 -16.81 -9.87 55.91
N VAL A 62 -17.17 -11.09 56.32
CA VAL A 62 -16.36 -11.90 57.24
C VAL A 62 -15.03 -12.24 56.55
N ALA A 63 -13.92 -11.98 57.24
CA ALA A 63 -12.59 -12.24 56.70
C ALA A 63 -12.39 -13.76 56.43
N THR A 64 -12.13 -14.11 55.18
CA THR A 64 -11.70 -15.46 54.80
C THR A 64 -10.30 -15.73 55.33
N PRO A 65 -10.03 -16.90 55.96
CA PRO A 65 -8.67 -17.25 56.37
C PRO A 65 -7.75 -17.40 55.14
N PRO A 66 -6.44 -17.12 55.28
CA PRO A 66 -5.51 -17.17 54.16
C PRO A 66 -5.33 -18.59 53.63
N VAL A 67 -5.45 -18.74 52.31
CA VAL A 67 -5.10 -19.97 51.59
C VAL A 67 -3.57 -20.15 51.65
N ALA A 68 -3.12 -21.35 52.03
CA ALA A 68 -1.70 -21.68 52.09
C ALA A 68 -1.06 -21.67 50.69
N PRO A 69 0.21 -21.24 50.54
CA PRO A 69 0.89 -21.26 49.25
C PRO A 69 1.07 -22.69 48.74
N PRO A 70 1.03 -22.91 47.40
CA PRO A 70 1.25 -24.23 46.83
C PRO A 70 2.69 -24.72 47.09
N ALA A 71 2.83 -26.02 47.30
CA ALA A 71 4.13 -26.65 47.52
C ALA A 71 5.05 -26.51 46.29
N PRO A 72 6.37 -26.36 46.48
CA PRO A 72 7.32 -26.30 45.36
C PRO A 72 7.34 -27.63 44.59
N MET A 73 7.39 -27.53 43.25
CA MET A 73 7.51 -28.70 42.37
C MET A 73 8.82 -29.46 42.62
N PRO A 74 8.86 -30.79 42.46
CA PRO A 74 10.09 -31.55 42.51
C PRO A 74 11.04 -31.14 41.37
N THR A 75 12.32 -31.02 41.69
CA THR A 75 13.38 -30.71 40.72
C THR A 75 13.53 -31.82 39.68
N PRO A 76 13.71 -31.50 38.39
CA PRO A 76 14.07 -32.50 37.38
C PRO A 76 15.42 -33.16 37.71
N PRO A 77 15.61 -34.46 37.41
CA PRO A 77 16.90 -35.12 37.62
C PRO A 77 17.98 -34.50 36.74
N GLU A 78 19.16 -34.35 37.33
CA GLU A 78 20.33 -33.72 36.74
C GLU A 78 20.75 -34.45 35.46
N ARG A 79 20.69 -33.76 34.32
CA ARG A 79 21.10 -34.31 33.03
C ARG A 79 22.63 -34.28 32.95
N VAL A 80 23.27 -35.40 33.30
CA VAL A 80 24.73 -35.59 33.23
C VAL A 80 25.25 -35.07 31.88
N ALA A 81 26.15 -34.10 31.94
CA ALA A 81 26.71 -33.49 30.75
C ALA A 81 27.64 -34.50 30.05
N ALA A 82 27.31 -34.84 28.80
CA ALA A 82 28.27 -35.47 27.91
C ALA A 82 29.44 -34.50 27.65
N PRO A 83 30.71 -34.96 27.63
CA PRO A 83 31.84 -34.09 27.36
C PRO A 83 31.76 -33.54 25.93
N PRO A 84 32.11 -32.26 25.70
CA PRO A 84 32.12 -31.68 24.36
C PRO A 84 33.20 -32.33 23.48
N PRO A 85 32.98 -32.50 22.17
CA PRO A 85 34.03 -32.96 21.27
C PRO A 85 35.15 -31.92 21.15
N THR A 86 36.39 -32.36 21.33
CA THR A 86 37.58 -31.53 21.10
C THR A 86 37.67 -31.14 19.62
N VAL A 87 37.48 -29.87 19.31
CA VAL A 87 37.80 -29.29 17.99
C VAL A 87 38.87 -28.22 18.18
N ALA A 88 39.91 -28.29 17.33
CA ALA A 88 41.16 -27.57 17.52
C ALA A 88 41.02 -26.04 17.31
N ALA A 89 41.85 -25.29 18.03
CA ALA A 89 41.98 -23.85 17.87
C ALA A 89 42.79 -23.47 16.61
N PRO A 90 42.35 -22.46 15.83
CA PRO A 90 43.24 -21.66 15.01
C PRO A 90 43.75 -20.45 15.81
N SER A 91 45.07 -20.38 16.02
CA SER A 91 45.72 -19.23 16.67
C SER A 91 45.50 -17.93 15.89
N SER A 92 45.14 -16.85 16.59
CA SER A 92 45.13 -15.49 16.05
C SER A 92 45.96 -14.56 16.93
N THR A 93 47.24 -14.38 16.58
CA THR A 93 48.10 -13.34 17.13
C THR A 93 47.86 -12.02 16.40
N ARG A 94 47.74 -10.93 17.16
CA ARG A 94 47.32 -9.60 16.69
C ARG A 94 48.51 -8.63 16.60
N THR A 95 48.85 -8.19 15.36
CA THR A 95 49.33 -6.80 15.04
C THR A 95 50.79 -6.49 15.53
N PRO A 96 51.61 -5.59 14.93
CA PRO A 96 51.25 -4.32 14.30
C PRO A 96 51.89 -3.92 12.94
N ALA A 97 51.46 -2.74 12.45
CA ALA A 97 51.78 -2.13 11.16
C ALA A 97 53.01 -1.17 11.19
N PRO A 98 53.61 -0.92 10.01
CA PRO A 98 53.89 0.43 9.44
C PRO A 98 53.40 0.51 7.96
N GLU A 99 53.44 1.60 7.18
CA GLU A 99 53.52 3.08 7.32
C GLU A 99 52.97 3.67 5.98
N PRO A 100 52.28 4.83 5.92
CA PRO A 100 51.62 5.27 4.68
C PRO A 100 52.55 5.92 3.64
N ALA A 101 52.51 5.46 2.40
CA ALA A 101 53.22 6.05 1.26
C ALA A 101 52.39 7.10 0.50
N LYS A 102 53.08 8.13 0.00
CA LYS A 102 52.51 9.39 -0.53
C LYS A 102 52.06 9.29 -2.00
N PRO A 103 50.96 9.95 -2.42
CA PRO A 103 50.71 10.26 -3.82
C PRO A 103 51.65 11.38 -4.33
N GLY A 104 52.18 11.23 -5.54
CA GLY A 104 53.16 12.13 -6.16
C GLY A 104 52.56 13.41 -6.75
N ALA A 105 53.37 14.47 -6.75
CA ALA A 105 53.07 15.84 -7.11
C ALA A 105 52.63 16.11 -8.56
N VAL A 106 51.95 17.25 -8.73
CA VAL A 106 51.66 17.96 -9.99
C VAL A 106 52.95 18.51 -10.63
N GLY A 107 53.02 18.53 -11.96
CA GLY A 107 54.02 19.26 -12.74
C GLY A 107 53.42 19.90 -14.01
N PRO A 108 53.98 21.01 -14.56
CA PRO A 108 53.18 22.00 -15.30
C PRO A 108 53.51 22.17 -16.80
N ILE A 109 52.61 22.88 -17.51
CA ILE A 109 52.74 23.37 -18.89
C ILE A 109 53.71 24.58 -18.93
N PRO A 110 54.59 24.71 -19.95
CA PRO A 110 54.59 25.93 -20.76
C PRO A 110 54.73 25.75 -22.31
N PRO A 111 54.46 26.80 -23.12
CA PRO A 111 54.47 26.83 -24.61
C PRO A 111 55.82 27.41 -25.16
N PRO A 112 55.99 28.14 -26.30
CA PRO A 112 55.10 28.53 -27.44
C PRO A 112 55.71 28.54 -28.88
N ALA A 113 54.86 28.79 -29.90
CA ALA A 113 55.10 29.66 -31.08
C ALA A 113 53.79 29.72 -31.91
N ALA A 114 53.06 30.82 -32.12
CA ALA A 114 53.38 32.17 -32.63
C ALA A 114 53.58 32.25 -34.16
N ALA A 115 52.57 32.76 -34.89
CA ALA A 115 52.68 33.83 -35.91
C ALA A 115 51.31 34.19 -36.54
N ALA A 116 51.19 35.42 -37.06
CA ALA A 116 49.94 36.11 -37.45
C ALA A 116 49.66 36.09 -38.99
N PRO A 117 48.44 36.46 -39.45
CA PRO A 117 48.05 36.54 -40.87
C PRO A 117 48.38 37.92 -41.50
N PRO A 118 48.18 38.13 -42.83
CA PRO A 118 46.91 38.64 -43.40
C PRO A 118 46.61 38.01 -44.80
N ALA A 119 45.63 38.39 -45.66
CA ALA A 119 44.81 39.60 -45.82
C ALA A 119 43.48 39.34 -46.57
N LYS A 120 42.59 40.35 -46.58
CA LYS A 120 41.38 40.52 -47.45
C LYS A 120 41.80 41.09 -48.83
N PRO A 121 41.05 40.91 -49.95
CA PRO A 121 39.80 41.67 -50.15
C PRO A 121 38.69 41.10 -51.11
N ALA A 122 37.56 41.81 -51.09
CA ALA A 122 36.60 42.09 -52.19
C ALA A 122 35.85 40.98 -52.97
N ALA A 123 34.52 41.03 -52.77
CA ALA A 123 33.38 40.71 -53.65
C ALA A 123 33.58 40.25 -55.12
N ALA A 124 32.88 39.15 -55.47
CA ALA A 124 32.26 38.93 -56.78
C ALA A 124 31.06 37.95 -56.65
N GLU A 125 30.24 37.84 -57.69
CA GLU A 125 28.85 37.32 -57.67
C GLU A 125 28.71 35.87 -58.21
N LYS A 126 27.60 35.21 -57.84
CA LYS A 126 26.91 34.06 -58.47
C LYS A 126 27.23 32.61 -58.06
N VAL A 127 26.15 31.82 -58.26
CA VAL A 127 25.99 30.35 -58.27
C VAL A 127 25.84 29.67 -56.90
N GLN A 128 24.59 29.31 -56.59
CA GLN A 128 24.24 28.29 -55.60
C GLN A 128 24.56 26.90 -56.15
N PRO A 129 25.07 26.00 -55.29
CA PRO A 129 24.71 24.60 -55.31
C PRO A 129 23.76 24.33 -54.14
N GLU A 130 22.64 23.66 -54.40
CA GLU A 130 21.74 23.18 -53.35
C GLU A 130 22.52 22.29 -52.37
N ARG A 131 22.62 22.72 -51.12
CA ARG A 131 23.08 21.85 -50.03
C ARG A 131 21.87 21.04 -49.57
N PRO A 132 21.88 19.69 -49.67
CA PRO A 132 20.75 18.87 -49.28
C PRO A 132 20.27 19.25 -47.88
N ALA A 133 18.95 19.41 -47.73
CA ALA A 133 18.35 19.68 -46.43
C ALA A 133 18.79 18.59 -45.46
N ALA A 134 19.56 18.98 -44.43
CA ALA A 134 19.96 18.09 -43.37
C ALA A 134 18.68 17.61 -42.68
N ALA A 135 18.25 16.40 -43.02
CA ALA A 135 17.12 15.76 -42.37
C ALA A 135 17.46 15.68 -40.88
N ALA A 136 16.80 16.52 -40.08
CA ALA A 136 16.91 16.46 -38.65
C ALA A 136 16.43 15.07 -38.23
N VAL A 137 17.38 14.19 -37.91
CA VAL A 137 17.11 12.88 -37.35
C VAL A 137 16.39 13.16 -36.04
N ARG A 138 15.06 13.09 -36.07
CA ARG A 138 14.24 13.10 -34.86
C ARG A 138 14.74 11.92 -34.04
N ALA A 139 15.32 12.21 -32.88
CA ALA A 139 15.63 11.18 -31.91
C ALA A 139 14.36 10.34 -31.70
N PRO A 140 14.46 9.00 -31.70
CA PRO A 140 13.28 8.15 -31.56
C PRO A 140 12.55 8.53 -30.28
N GLU A 141 11.27 8.89 -30.43
CA GLU A 141 10.39 9.14 -29.30
C GLU A 141 10.37 7.86 -28.43
N PRO A 142 10.60 7.97 -27.10
CA PRO A 142 10.73 6.79 -26.26
C PRO A 142 9.47 5.92 -26.40
N PRO A 143 9.62 4.58 -26.56
CA PRO A 143 8.50 3.70 -26.83
C PRO A 143 7.44 3.85 -25.73
N ARG A 144 6.21 4.14 -26.15
CA ARG A 144 5.08 4.37 -25.25
C ARG A 144 4.86 3.11 -24.42
N ALA A 145 5.06 3.19 -23.10
CA ALA A 145 4.95 2.05 -22.21
C ALA A 145 3.56 1.40 -22.33
N ASP A 146 3.52 0.07 -22.55
CA ASP A 146 2.28 -0.70 -22.58
C ASP A 146 1.64 -0.69 -21.17
N PRO A 147 0.40 -0.17 -21.01
CA PRO A 147 -0.30 -0.17 -19.72
C PRO A 147 -0.50 -1.58 -19.15
N ARG A 148 -0.63 -2.62 -20.00
CA ARG A 148 -0.79 -4.00 -19.55
C ARG A 148 0.51 -4.55 -18.99
N ALA A 149 1.63 -4.36 -19.69
CA ALA A 149 2.96 -4.66 -19.17
C ALA A 149 3.26 -3.92 -17.86
N ALA A 150 2.83 -2.66 -17.71
CA ALA A 150 2.99 -1.90 -16.47
C ALA A 150 2.19 -2.50 -15.29
N ALA A 151 0.93 -2.89 -15.53
CA ALA A 151 0.09 -3.52 -14.51
C ALA A 151 0.64 -4.89 -14.07
N LEU A 152 1.11 -5.72 -15.02
CA LEU A 152 1.73 -7.01 -14.72
C LEU A 152 3.05 -6.88 -13.95
N GLN A 153 3.88 -5.89 -14.29
CA GLN A 153 5.11 -5.60 -13.53
C GLN A 153 4.83 -5.16 -12.10
N LEU A 154 3.80 -4.33 -11.87
CA LEU A 154 3.36 -3.97 -10.52
C LEU A 154 2.90 -5.19 -9.73
N LEU A 155 2.07 -6.05 -10.33
CA LEU A 155 1.59 -7.27 -9.67
C LEU A 155 2.75 -8.22 -9.33
N ALA A 156 3.70 -8.42 -10.25
CA ALA A 156 4.91 -9.22 -10.02
C ALA A 156 5.80 -8.63 -8.92
N ALA A 157 5.92 -7.29 -8.80
CA ALA A 157 6.66 -6.65 -7.73
C ALA A 157 5.98 -6.84 -6.36
N LEU A 158 4.65 -6.67 -6.28
CA LEU A 158 3.86 -6.91 -5.07
C LEU A 158 3.94 -8.37 -4.61
N GLN A 159 3.92 -9.31 -5.57
CA GLN A 159 4.11 -10.73 -5.29
C GLN A 159 5.53 -11.05 -4.82
N ARG A 160 6.57 -10.57 -5.50
CA ARG A 160 7.97 -10.84 -5.12
C ARG A 160 8.34 -10.28 -3.74
N GLU A 161 7.96 -9.04 -3.45
CA GLU A 161 8.38 -8.38 -2.20
C GLU A 161 7.48 -8.73 -1.00
N GLY A 162 6.23 -9.12 -1.24
CA GLY A 162 5.19 -9.25 -0.23
C GLY A 162 4.28 -10.48 -0.30
N ARG A 163 4.43 -11.39 -1.27
CA ARG A 163 3.56 -12.57 -1.46
C ARG A 163 2.06 -12.23 -1.51
N LEU A 164 1.73 -11.11 -2.16
CA LEU A 164 0.35 -10.60 -2.18
C LEU A 164 -0.64 -11.58 -2.83
N VAL A 165 -0.25 -12.24 -3.92
CA VAL A 165 -1.13 -13.19 -4.62
C VAL A 165 -1.33 -14.44 -3.76
N ASP A 166 -0.24 -15.01 -3.24
CA ASP A 166 -0.32 -16.18 -2.34
C ASP A 166 -1.25 -15.91 -1.14
N PHE A 167 -1.14 -14.73 -0.53
CA PHE A 167 -1.97 -14.33 0.62
C PHE A 167 -3.46 -14.11 0.26
N LEU A 168 -3.78 -13.78 -0.99
CA LEU A 168 -5.16 -13.58 -1.44
C LEU A 168 -5.83 -14.88 -1.90
N GLU A 169 -5.05 -15.86 -2.35
CA GLU A 169 -5.53 -17.19 -2.76
C GLU A 169 -5.60 -18.19 -1.59
N GLU A 170 -4.98 -17.89 -0.44
CA GLU A 170 -5.03 -18.72 0.78
C GLU A 170 -6.42 -18.71 1.44
N ASP A 171 -6.94 -19.89 1.80
CA ASP A 171 -8.18 -20.00 2.58
C ASP A 171 -7.90 -19.74 4.07
N LEU A 172 -8.27 -18.54 4.54
CA LEU A 172 -8.10 -18.14 5.94
C LEU A 172 -9.12 -18.80 6.90
N THR A 173 -10.01 -19.68 6.42
CA THR A 173 -11.02 -20.36 7.24
C THR A 173 -10.37 -21.23 8.34
N GLY A 174 -10.68 -20.92 9.60
CA GLY A 174 -10.17 -21.67 10.76
C GLY A 174 -8.81 -21.21 11.29
N PHE A 175 -8.13 -20.28 10.62
CA PHE A 175 -6.95 -19.62 11.19
C PHE A 175 -7.37 -18.60 12.27
N PRO A 176 -6.65 -18.52 13.40
CA PRO A 176 -6.93 -17.52 14.43
C PRO A 176 -6.39 -16.14 14.02
N ASP A 177 -7.08 -15.06 14.44
CA ASP A 177 -6.74 -13.66 14.16
C ASP A 177 -5.26 -13.31 14.41
N ALA A 178 -4.63 -13.92 15.42
CA ALA A 178 -3.23 -13.72 15.74
C ALA A 178 -2.29 -14.18 14.61
N SER A 179 -2.58 -15.33 14.00
CA SER A 179 -1.82 -15.89 12.88
C SER A 179 -2.07 -15.10 11.59
N ILE A 180 -3.34 -14.79 11.29
CA ILE A 180 -3.72 -13.94 10.14
C ILE A 180 -3.03 -12.58 10.26
N GLY A 181 -3.07 -11.95 11.44
CA GLY A 181 -2.41 -10.68 11.70
C GLY A 181 -0.88 -10.73 11.58
N ALA A 182 -0.24 -11.86 11.89
CA ALA A 182 1.20 -12.04 11.70
C ALA A 182 1.58 -12.14 10.22
N ALA A 183 0.84 -12.94 9.44
CA ALA A 183 0.99 -13.02 7.99
C ALA A 183 0.72 -11.67 7.31
N ALA A 184 -0.41 -11.04 7.61
CA ALA A 184 -0.83 -9.76 7.04
C ALA A 184 0.18 -8.63 7.31
N ARG A 185 0.81 -8.57 8.50
CA ARG A 185 1.88 -7.60 8.78
C ARG A 185 3.11 -7.80 7.88
N THR A 186 3.46 -9.04 7.59
CA THR A 186 4.59 -9.40 6.72
C THR A 186 4.30 -9.03 5.27
N VAL A 187 3.12 -9.43 4.78
CA VAL A 187 2.61 -9.11 3.42
C VAL A 187 2.52 -7.60 3.22
N HIS A 188 1.93 -6.87 4.17
CA HIS A 188 1.82 -5.42 4.15
C HIS A 188 3.20 -4.74 4.08
N ALA A 189 4.16 -5.15 4.92
CA ALA A 189 5.52 -4.59 4.90
C ALA A 189 6.23 -4.83 3.55
N GLY A 190 6.03 -6.02 2.97
CA GLY A 190 6.51 -6.36 1.63
C GLY A 190 5.91 -5.49 0.53
N CYS A 191 4.58 -5.45 0.45
CA CYS A 191 3.84 -4.65 -0.53
C CYS A 191 4.16 -3.15 -0.42
N LYS A 192 4.31 -2.64 0.81
CA LYS A 192 4.73 -1.26 1.06
C LYS A 192 6.10 -0.96 0.42
N ARG A 193 7.10 -1.84 0.61
CA ARG A 193 8.43 -1.67 -0.02
C ARG A 193 8.36 -1.68 -1.55
N ALA A 194 7.55 -2.56 -2.14
CA ALA A 194 7.34 -2.58 -3.60
C ALA A 194 6.74 -1.26 -4.10
N ILE A 195 5.72 -0.73 -3.40
CA ILE A 195 5.11 0.56 -3.74
C ILE A 195 6.11 1.71 -3.59
N GLU A 196 6.84 1.79 -2.47
CA GLU A 196 7.83 2.86 -2.22
C GLU A 196 9.02 2.84 -3.21
N ALA A 197 9.38 1.66 -3.74
CA ALA A 197 10.39 1.55 -4.79
C ALA A 197 9.91 2.10 -6.15
N MET A 198 8.61 2.07 -6.42
CA MET A 198 8.01 2.38 -7.72
C MET A 198 7.25 3.71 -7.76
N PHE A 199 6.80 4.23 -6.63
CA PHE A 199 5.92 5.40 -6.54
C PHE A 199 6.34 6.36 -5.43
N GLN A 200 6.41 7.65 -5.76
CA GLN A 200 6.35 8.70 -4.74
C GLN A 200 4.89 9.12 -4.59
N LEU A 201 4.27 8.70 -3.49
CA LEU A 201 2.89 9.07 -3.17
C LEU A 201 2.88 10.31 -2.26
N GLU A 202 2.00 11.26 -2.58
CA GLU A 202 1.69 12.42 -1.74
C GLU A 202 0.17 12.48 -1.48
N PRO A 203 -0.28 13.10 -0.38
CA PRO A 203 -1.70 13.21 -0.09
C PRO A 203 -2.35 14.31 -0.96
N VAL A 204 -3.60 14.12 -1.39
CA VAL A 204 -4.32 15.11 -2.22
C VAL A 204 -4.70 16.35 -1.38
N PHE A 205 -5.14 16.12 -0.15
CA PHE A 205 -5.30 17.14 0.91
C PHE A 205 -4.24 16.92 1.99
N ARG A 206 -3.60 17.98 2.49
CA ARG A 206 -2.57 17.87 3.55
C ARG A 206 -3.15 17.95 4.96
N GLU A 207 -4.42 18.29 5.06
CA GLU A 207 -5.20 18.36 6.28
C GLU A 207 -5.46 16.95 6.86
N ALA A 208 -5.60 16.86 8.18
CA ALA A 208 -5.92 15.61 8.85
C ALA A 208 -7.34 15.12 8.54
N GLU A 209 -7.57 13.82 8.61
CA GLU A 209 -8.92 13.26 8.52
C GLU A 209 -9.80 13.76 9.67
N GLY A 210 -11.03 14.15 9.34
CA GLY A 210 -11.94 14.89 10.21
C GLY A 210 -11.80 16.42 10.12
N ALA A 211 -10.70 16.97 9.58
CA ALA A 211 -10.54 18.42 9.43
C ALA A 211 -11.59 19.02 8.48
N ARG A 212 -11.99 20.27 8.75
CA ARG A 212 -12.97 20.98 7.91
C ARG A 212 -12.28 21.62 6.71
N VAL A 213 -12.58 21.12 5.52
CA VAL A 213 -12.02 21.59 4.25
C VAL A 213 -13.07 22.30 3.42
N THR A 214 -12.63 23.24 2.58
CA THR A 214 -13.46 23.94 1.61
C THR A 214 -13.04 23.55 0.19
N VAL A 215 -13.95 22.95 -0.56
CA VAL A 215 -13.75 22.57 -1.97
C VAL A 215 -14.29 23.68 -2.85
N ALA A 216 -13.38 24.43 -3.48
CA ALA A 216 -13.72 25.59 -4.31
C ALA A 216 -14.45 25.20 -5.61
N ALA A 217 -14.99 26.21 -6.32
CA ALA A 217 -15.49 26.01 -7.68
C ALA A 217 -14.36 25.63 -8.64
N GLY A 218 -14.67 24.79 -9.64
CA GLY A 218 -13.66 24.30 -10.59
C GLY A 218 -12.71 23.23 -10.02
N PHE A 219 -13.09 22.54 -8.93
CA PHE A 219 -12.29 21.45 -8.37
C PHE A 219 -12.17 20.25 -9.32
N ASP A 220 -11.08 19.50 -9.20
CA ASP A 220 -10.83 18.28 -9.98
C ASP A 220 -11.69 17.11 -9.46
N ALA A 221 -12.70 16.72 -10.24
CA ALA A 221 -13.61 15.62 -9.93
C ALA A 221 -12.96 14.22 -10.02
N GLY A 222 -11.78 14.09 -10.62
CA GLY A 222 -10.96 12.88 -10.59
C GLY A 222 -10.18 12.72 -9.29
N ALA A 223 -9.68 13.83 -8.73
CA ALA A 223 -8.95 13.83 -7.46
C ALA A 223 -9.85 13.95 -6.21
N ILE A 224 -11.04 14.55 -6.33
CA ILE A 224 -11.91 14.88 -5.19
C ILE A 224 -13.31 14.30 -5.39
N ARG A 225 -13.66 13.31 -4.55
CA ARG A 225 -15.01 12.74 -4.49
C ARG A 225 -15.80 13.36 -3.34
N LEU A 226 -16.83 14.14 -3.67
CA LEU A 226 -17.80 14.64 -2.70
C LEU A 226 -18.71 13.49 -2.21
N SER A 227 -19.15 13.55 -0.95
CA SER A 227 -20.00 12.53 -0.33
C SER A 227 -21.00 13.15 0.65
N GLY A 228 -22.15 12.50 0.85
CA GLY A 228 -23.27 13.03 1.64
C GLY A 228 -24.28 13.82 0.80
N ASN A 229 -25.04 14.70 1.45
CA ASN A 229 -26.05 15.54 0.78
C ASN A 229 -25.42 16.75 0.09
N VAL A 230 -24.90 16.54 -1.12
CA VAL A 230 -24.31 17.61 -1.95
C VAL A 230 -25.43 18.36 -2.66
N VAL A 231 -25.78 19.53 -2.14
CA VAL A 231 -26.80 20.44 -2.70
C VAL A 231 -26.23 21.83 -2.92
N GLY A 232 -26.72 22.52 -3.95
CA GLY A 232 -26.22 23.84 -4.36
C GLY A 232 -24.98 23.76 -5.25
N GLN A 233 -24.29 24.89 -5.38
CA GLN A 233 -23.05 25.03 -6.15
C GLN A 233 -21.85 25.21 -5.21
N PRO A 234 -20.62 24.90 -5.64
CA PRO A 234 -19.42 25.17 -4.85
C PRO A 234 -19.25 26.69 -4.58
N PRO A 235 -18.56 27.09 -3.50
CA PRO A 235 -17.69 26.26 -2.66
C PRO A 235 -18.45 25.35 -1.69
N PHE A 236 -18.10 24.06 -1.68
CA PHE A 236 -18.63 23.10 -0.72
C PHE A 236 -17.78 23.07 0.54
N GLN A 237 -18.39 22.94 1.71
CA GLN A 237 -17.67 22.71 2.97
C GLN A 237 -18.02 21.35 3.55
N GLY A 238 -17.00 20.62 4.02
CA GLY A 238 -17.18 19.30 4.60
C GLY A 238 -16.04 18.90 5.52
N ALA A 239 -16.20 17.78 6.22
CA ALA A 239 -15.10 17.13 6.92
C ALA A 239 -14.37 16.19 5.95
N LEU A 240 -13.04 16.31 5.85
CA LEU A 240 -12.20 15.43 5.05
C LEU A 240 -12.30 14.00 5.59
N ARG A 241 -12.83 13.06 4.80
CA ARG A 241 -13.03 11.66 5.23
C ARG A 241 -11.83 10.76 4.96
N HIS A 242 -11.12 11.04 3.89
CA HIS A 242 -9.85 10.41 3.53
C HIS A 242 -9.07 11.44 2.72
N HIS A 243 -7.79 11.62 3.04
CA HIS A 243 -6.95 12.65 2.44
C HIS A 243 -6.63 12.43 0.95
N GLY A 244 -6.80 11.19 0.47
CA GLY A 244 -6.58 10.79 -0.92
C GLY A 244 -5.08 10.67 -1.25
N TRP A 245 -4.74 9.81 -2.20
CA TRP A 245 -3.35 9.62 -2.63
C TRP A 245 -3.17 10.04 -4.09
N ARG A 246 -2.08 10.75 -4.37
CA ARG A 246 -1.61 11.11 -5.71
C ARG A 246 -0.21 10.56 -5.91
N ALA A 247 0.03 9.90 -7.05
CA ALA A 247 1.39 9.61 -7.48
C ALA A 247 2.02 10.91 -8.01
N ARG A 248 2.98 11.46 -7.25
CA ARG A 248 3.82 12.59 -7.66
C ARG A 248 4.83 12.17 -8.72
N GLU A 249 5.36 10.96 -8.61
CA GLU A 249 6.34 10.39 -9.52
C GLU A 249 6.15 8.87 -9.62
N VAL A 250 6.33 8.32 -10.83
CA VAL A 250 6.26 6.88 -11.12
C VAL A 250 7.60 6.43 -11.70
N LYS A 251 8.23 5.47 -11.05
CA LYS A 251 9.52 4.86 -11.40
C LYS A 251 9.30 3.38 -11.73
N LEU A 252 8.77 3.12 -12.91
CA LEU A 252 8.68 1.77 -13.45
C LEU A 252 9.97 1.45 -14.21
N PRO A 253 10.81 0.49 -13.77
CA PRO A 253 11.92 0.00 -14.59
C PRO A 253 11.37 -0.62 -15.90
N PRO A 254 12.16 -0.66 -16.99
CA PRO A 254 11.74 -1.37 -18.19
C PRO A 254 11.55 -2.86 -17.89
N PRO A 255 10.57 -3.55 -18.54
CA PRO A 255 10.42 -4.98 -18.39
C PRO A 255 11.68 -5.71 -18.90
N PRO A 256 12.12 -6.79 -18.24
CA PRO A 256 13.29 -7.54 -18.70
C PRO A 256 13.04 -8.21 -20.06
N ASP A 257 13.99 -8.05 -20.98
CA ASP A 257 13.89 -8.55 -22.35
C ASP A 257 13.61 -10.06 -22.39
N GLY A 258 12.68 -10.46 -23.28
CA GLY A 258 12.35 -11.87 -23.52
C GLY A 258 11.58 -12.57 -22.39
N LYS A 259 11.24 -11.90 -21.28
CA LYS A 259 10.42 -12.50 -20.21
C LYS A 259 8.93 -12.37 -20.50
N ASP A 260 8.21 -13.49 -20.40
CA ASP A 260 6.74 -13.46 -20.38
C ASP A 260 6.23 -12.81 -19.07
N LEU A 261 5.65 -11.62 -19.20
CA LEU A 261 5.10 -10.86 -18.08
C LEU A 261 3.77 -11.43 -17.55
N THR A 262 3.13 -12.38 -18.26
CA THR A 262 1.93 -13.05 -17.74
C THR A 262 2.27 -14.03 -16.61
N VAL A 263 3.53 -14.47 -16.51
CA VAL A 263 4.06 -15.26 -15.39
C VAL A 263 4.45 -14.32 -14.24
N VAL A 264 3.48 -14.04 -13.35
CA VAL A 264 3.63 -13.15 -12.19
C VAL A 264 4.70 -13.65 -11.22
N ALA A 265 4.72 -14.95 -10.94
CA ALA A 265 5.76 -15.66 -10.19
C ALA A 265 6.07 -17.00 -10.89
N PRO A 266 7.35 -17.39 -11.03
CA PRO A 266 7.71 -18.71 -11.55
C PRO A 266 7.40 -19.80 -10.52
N ALA A 267 7.14 -21.02 -10.99
CA ALA A 267 7.12 -22.20 -10.13
C ALA A 267 8.57 -22.60 -9.78
N GLU A 268 8.81 -22.93 -8.50
CA GLU A 268 10.09 -23.42 -8.00
C GLU A 268 10.00 -24.94 -7.80
N ILE A 269 11.03 -25.68 -8.22
CA ILE A 269 11.09 -27.14 -8.19
C ILE A 269 12.43 -27.54 -7.58
N GLU A 270 12.40 -28.26 -6.46
CA GLU A 270 13.57 -28.85 -5.80
C GLU A 270 13.86 -30.25 -6.40
N LEU A 271 15.15 -30.63 -6.46
CA LEU A 271 15.65 -31.88 -7.07
C LEU A 271 16.63 -32.61 -6.14
#